data_AF-A0A9X0C069-F1
#
_entry.id   AF-A0A9X0C069-F1
#
_cell.length_a   1.000
_cell.length_b   1.000
_cell.length_c   1.000
_cell.angle_alpha   90.00
_cell.angle_beta   90.00
_cell.angle_gamma   90.00
#
_symmetry.space_group_name_H-M   'P 1'
#
loop_
_entity.id
_entity.type
_entity.pdbx_description
1 polymer ?
#
loop_
_entity_poly.entity_id
_entity_poly.type
_entity_poly.pdbx_seq_one_letter_code
_entity_poly.pdbx_strand_id
1 'polypeptide(L)'
;MTLPEKILIVGGGVFGLSTALSLRERHPTLQITVVESAPIPNPHGSSVDTSRIVRADYASAAYSKLANAAIQRWRATAWGAEGRYTQNGLLLVYPENSASAQAYARQSYANVRALEGENVVFLPSKRDVLGVVPAYGEDLDVAGGYVNWGSGWSDAAAGVRFAKQRLDTDGRVQFKRGEVESLLYDSSTAKPKVKGVSLVGGETLHADLVILATGAWTGRLVDMRGKAVATGQAIAYIKISDAEQRELENLPTILNFATGIFIIPPRNNLLKIARHAYGYRNPVTLPVPGANRSSGESMEVSMPDTHAPVPLEGQEAFRDALKQLLPRFVDRPFVTTRLCWYTDTPDSPNGDFIISYHPEYDGLFLATGGSGHGYKFFPVIGDKIVDALEGTLEPELRDMWTWTEPVSTEAATDVIPDGDGSRSGARDSILKDELAKTAKASRTSVL
;
A
#
# COMPACT_ATOMS: atom_id res chain seq x y z
N MET A 1 -20.28 13.39 -16.18
CA MET A 1 -19.64 14.12 -17.30
C MET A 1 -19.16 13.13 -18.33
N THR A 2 -19.06 13.49 -19.62
CA THR A 2 -18.49 12.60 -20.65
C THR A 2 -16.97 12.56 -20.48
N LEU A 3 -16.38 11.37 -20.39
CA LEU A 3 -14.93 11.21 -20.29
C LEU A 3 -14.24 11.55 -21.63
N PRO A 4 -13.02 12.12 -21.60
CA PRO A 4 -12.24 12.35 -22.82
C PRO A 4 -11.88 11.04 -23.53
N GLU A 5 -11.78 11.08 -24.87
CA GLU A 5 -11.61 9.88 -25.70
C GLU A 5 -10.28 9.14 -25.45
N LYS A 6 -9.17 9.87 -25.29
CA LYS A 6 -7.83 9.30 -25.08
C LYS A 6 -7.39 9.44 -23.64
N ILE A 7 -7.28 8.30 -22.96
CA ILE A 7 -6.85 8.21 -21.56
C ILE A 7 -5.48 7.53 -21.49
N LEU A 8 -4.53 8.20 -20.84
CA LEU A 8 -3.24 7.63 -20.48
C LEU A 8 -3.18 7.38 -18.97
N ILE A 9 -3.00 6.13 -18.57
CA ILE A 9 -2.78 5.71 -17.18
C ILE A 9 -1.29 5.48 -16.98
N VAL A 10 -0.68 6.23 -16.06
CA VAL A 10 0.72 6.09 -15.69
C VAL A 10 0.81 5.23 -14.42
N GLY A 11 1.38 4.04 -14.55
CA GLY A 11 1.51 3.03 -13.50
C GLY A 11 0.59 1.82 -13.74
N GLY A 12 1.19 0.64 -13.87
CA GLY A 12 0.55 -0.66 -14.05
C GLY A 12 0.39 -1.45 -12.74
N GLY A 13 0.21 -0.75 -11.61
CA GLY A 13 -0.08 -1.34 -10.30
C GLY A 13 -1.56 -1.57 -10.03
N VAL A 14 -1.93 -1.77 -8.76
CA VAL A 14 -3.32 -2.00 -8.32
C VAL A 14 -4.28 -0.91 -8.82
N PHE A 15 -3.93 0.37 -8.60
CA PHE A 15 -4.82 1.49 -8.93
C PHE A 15 -4.96 1.62 -10.45
N GLY A 16 -3.85 1.55 -11.19
CA GLY A 16 -3.85 1.70 -12.65
C GLY A 16 -4.54 0.55 -13.38
N LEU A 17 -4.23 -0.71 -13.04
CA LEU A 17 -4.86 -1.87 -13.68
C LEU A 17 -6.35 -1.99 -13.33
N SER A 18 -6.73 -1.70 -12.08
CA SER A 18 -8.15 -1.70 -11.69
C SER A 18 -8.92 -0.60 -12.43
N THR A 19 -8.34 0.60 -12.55
CA THR A 19 -8.92 1.71 -13.33
C THR A 19 -9.09 1.32 -14.80
N ALA A 20 -8.06 0.73 -15.41
CA ALA A 20 -8.12 0.28 -16.80
C ALA A 20 -9.23 -0.77 -17.02
N LEU A 21 -9.40 -1.72 -16.09
CA LEU A 21 -10.47 -2.73 -16.15
C LEU A 21 -11.86 -2.07 -16.14
N SER A 22 -12.09 -1.18 -15.17
CA SER A 22 -13.35 -0.47 -15.00
C SER A 22 -13.68 0.43 -16.21
N LEU A 23 -12.71 1.23 -16.68
CA LEU A 23 -12.88 2.06 -17.87
C LEU A 23 -13.21 1.24 -19.11
N ARG A 24 -12.47 0.15 -19.36
CA ARG A 24 -12.69 -0.73 -20.52
C ARG A 24 -14.10 -1.33 -20.53
N GLU A 25 -14.60 -1.71 -19.35
CA GLU A 25 -15.92 -2.35 -19.16
C GLU A 25 -17.07 -1.35 -19.28
N ARG A 26 -16.93 -0.15 -18.67
CA ARG A 26 -17.99 0.88 -18.65
C ARG A 26 -18.03 1.74 -19.91
N HIS A 27 -16.88 1.96 -20.54
CA HIS A 27 -16.72 2.90 -21.65
C HIS A 27 -16.05 2.23 -22.86
N PRO A 28 -16.83 1.51 -23.68
CA PRO A 28 -16.25 0.64 -24.70
C PRO A 28 -15.49 1.36 -25.81
N THR A 29 -15.73 2.66 -25.99
CA THR A 29 -15.18 3.50 -27.06
C THR A 29 -13.90 4.24 -26.69
N LEU A 30 -13.46 4.21 -25.43
CA LEU A 30 -12.28 4.94 -24.99
C LEU A 30 -10.99 4.27 -25.49
N GLN A 31 -10.02 5.10 -25.86
CA GLN A 31 -8.67 4.68 -26.20
C GLN A 31 -7.82 4.75 -24.94
N ILE A 32 -7.50 3.58 -24.36
CA ILE A 32 -6.80 3.48 -23.07
C ILE A 32 -5.39 2.98 -23.31
N THR A 33 -4.41 3.74 -22.85
CA THR A 33 -3.00 3.34 -22.80
C THR A 33 -2.54 3.27 -21.34
N VAL A 34 -1.91 2.17 -20.94
CA VAL A 34 -1.22 2.03 -19.65
C VAL A 34 0.27 2.03 -19.90
N VAL A 35 1.01 2.93 -19.24
CA VAL A 35 2.47 2.97 -19.26
C VAL A 35 3.06 2.54 -17.92
N GLU A 36 4.04 1.65 -17.95
CA GLU A 36 4.74 1.12 -16.77
C GLU A 36 6.26 1.03 -17.03
N SER A 37 7.09 1.32 -16.03
CA SER A 37 8.55 1.38 -16.18
C SER A 37 9.19 -0.02 -16.31
N ALA A 38 8.57 -1.03 -15.70
CA ALA A 38 9.02 -2.41 -15.71
C ALA A 38 7.97 -3.36 -16.34
N PRO A 39 8.27 -4.66 -16.51
CA PRO A 39 7.23 -5.63 -16.83
C PRO A 39 6.11 -5.60 -15.78
N ILE A 40 4.86 -5.85 -16.17
CA ILE A 40 3.74 -6.02 -15.24
C ILE A 40 3.60 -7.52 -14.97
N PRO A 41 3.70 -8.00 -13.72
CA PRO A 41 3.81 -7.23 -12.46
C PRO A 41 5.19 -6.57 -12.24
N ASN A 42 5.20 -5.27 -11.86
CA ASN A 42 6.46 -4.53 -11.62
C ASN A 42 7.10 -4.98 -10.28
N PRO A 43 8.33 -5.52 -10.29
CA PRO A 43 8.99 -6.05 -9.08
C PRO A 43 9.27 -4.98 -8.01
N HIS A 44 9.30 -3.71 -8.39
CA HIS A 44 9.54 -2.59 -7.48
C HIS A 44 8.23 -2.05 -6.88
N GLY A 45 7.09 -2.33 -7.49
CA GLY A 45 5.79 -1.83 -7.03
C GLY A 45 5.31 -2.52 -5.76
N SER A 46 4.75 -1.76 -4.81
CA SER A 46 4.08 -2.32 -3.62
C SER A 46 2.88 -3.21 -3.94
N SER A 47 2.35 -3.12 -5.16
CA SER A 47 1.31 -4.02 -5.67
C SER A 47 1.76 -5.48 -5.79
N VAL A 48 3.08 -5.74 -5.84
CA VAL A 48 3.65 -7.06 -6.13
C VAL A 48 4.35 -7.60 -4.90
N ASP A 49 3.95 -8.80 -4.49
CA ASP A 49 4.57 -9.54 -3.40
C ASP A 49 4.13 -11.01 -3.41
N THR A 50 4.73 -11.85 -2.56
CA THR A 50 4.21 -13.21 -2.34
C THR A 50 2.85 -13.20 -1.65
N SER A 51 2.59 -12.20 -0.80
CA SER A 51 1.33 -12.06 -0.10
C SER A 51 0.98 -10.64 0.35
N ARG A 52 -0.32 -10.31 0.36
CA ARG A 52 -0.89 -9.08 0.94
C ARG A 52 -2.14 -9.41 1.76
N ILE A 53 -2.31 -8.71 2.87
CA ILE A 53 -3.46 -8.86 3.76
C ILE A 53 -4.72 -8.30 3.09
N VAL A 54 -5.80 -9.06 3.12
CA VAL A 54 -7.12 -8.68 2.59
C VAL A 54 -8.09 -8.71 3.77
N ARG A 55 -8.48 -7.53 4.26
CA ARG A 55 -9.17 -7.37 5.53
C ARG A 55 -10.16 -6.20 5.56
N ALA A 56 -11.29 -6.36 6.23
CA ALA A 56 -12.29 -5.29 6.45
C ALA A 56 -12.11 -4.54 7.79
N ASP A 57 -11.05 -4.86 8.52
CA ASP A 57 -10.83 -4.54 9.92
C ASP A 57 -10.38 -3.09 10.16
N TYR A 58 -11.25 -2.10 9.97
CA TYR A 58 -10.94 -0.69 10.15
C TYR A 58 -11.77 -0.03 11.26
N ALA A 59 -11.19 0.91 12.01
CA ALA A 59 -11.97 1.83 12.84
C ALA A 59 -12.88 2.74 11.99
N SER A 60 -12.46 3.09 10.77
CA SER A 60 -13.32 3.78 9.80
C SER A 60 -14.40 2.84 9.25
N ALA A 61 -15.66 3.21 9.45
CA ALA A 61 -16.80 2.46 8.93
C ALA A 61 -16.84 2.49 7.38
N ALA A 62 -16.47 3.62 6.76
CA ALA A 62 -16.37 3.76 5.31
C ALA A 62 -15.38 2.74 4.71
N TYR A 63 -14.16 2.65 5.28
CA TYR A 63 -13.18 1.65 4.83
C TYR A 63 -13.61 0.22 5.13
N SER A 64 -14.26 -0.03 6.27
CA SER A 64 -14.78 -1.36 6.60
C SER A 64 -15.79 -1.82 5.54
N LYS A 65 -16.73 -0.95 5.15
CA LYS A 65 -17.71 -1.23 4.09
C LYS A 65 -17.04 -1.45 2.74
N LEU A 66 -16.13 -0.57 2.34
CA LEU A 66 -15.42 -0.67 1.06
C LEU A 66 -14.57 -1.95 0.97
N ALA A 67 -13.86 -2.29 2.04
CA ALA A 67 -13.01 -3.47 2.10
C ALA A 67 -13.84 -4.76 2.16
N ASN A 68 -14.98 -4.75 2.84
CA ASN A 68 -15.94 -5.86 2.80
C ASN A 68 -16.45 -6.08 1.37
N ALA A 69 -16.83 -5.02 0.64
CA ALA A 69 -17.24 -5.13 -0.77
C ALA A 69 -16.12 -5.75 -1.64
N ALA A 70 -14.86 -5.38 -1.39
CA ALA A 70 -13.71 -5.99 -2.05
C ALA A 70 -13.57 -7.49 -1.70
N ILE A 71 -13.69 -7.85 -0.42
CA ILE A 71 -13.64 -9.23 0.08
C ILE A 71 -14.73 -10.09 -0.56
N GLN A 72 -15.95 -9.58 -0.72
CA GLN A 72 -17.01 -10.32 -1.41
C GLN A 72 -16.60 -10.65 -2.86
N ARG A 73 -15.94 -9.72 -3.58
CA ARG A 73 -15.41 -10.00 -4.92
C ARG A 73 -14.25 -10.99 -4.89
N TRP A 74 -13.35 -10.89 -3.92
CA TRP A 74 -12.28 -11.88 -3.73
C TRP A 74 -12.86 -13.29 -3.54
N ARG A 75 -13.87 -13.45 -2.69
CA ARG A 75 -14.50 -14.75 -2.39
C ARG A 75 -15.33 -15.31 -3.55
N ALA A 76 -16.13 -14.46 -4.20
CA ALA A 76 -17.22 -14.92 -5.06
C ALA A 76 -16.92 -14.85 -6.56
N THR A 77 -15.73 -14.36 -6.96
CA THR A 77 -15.40 -14.15 -8.39
C THR A 77 -14.03 -14.72 -8.75
N ALA A 78 -13.69 -14.67 -10.04
CA ALA A 78 -12.39 -15.11 -10.55
C ALA A 78 -11.18 -14.37 -9.91
N TRP A 79 -11.39 -13.24 -9.25
CA TRP A 79 -10.35 -12.52 -8.50
C TRP A 79 -9.64 -13.42 -7.49
N GLY A 80 -10.37 -14.15 -6.64
CA GLY A 80 -9.77 -15.04 -5.64
C GLY A 80 -9.55 -16.48 -6.08
N ALA A 81 -10.03 -16.86 -7.27
CA ALA A 81 -9.88 -18.22 -7.80
C ALA A 81 -8.41 -18.61 -8.00
N GLU A 82 -8.17 -19.91 -8.25
CA GLU A 82 -6.82 -20.47 -8.49
C GLU A 82 -5.83 -20.17 -7.35
N GLY A 83 -6.33 -20.12 -6.11
CA GLY A 83 -5.51 -19.85 -4.93
C GLY A 83 -4.96 -18.42 -4.89
N ARG A 84 -5.57 -17.45 -5.58
CA ARG A 84 -5.20 -16.03 -5.45
C ARG A 84 -5.62 -15.43 -4.12
N TYR A 85 -6.69 -15.95 -3.50
CA TYR A 85 -7.16 -15.53 -2.19
C TYR A 85 -7.30 -16.72 -1.25
N THR A 86 -6.92 -16.52 0.02
CA THR A 86 -7.02 -17.49 1.10
C THR A 86 -7.77 -16.83 2.26
N GLN A 87 -8.93 -17.39 2.63
CA GLN A 87 -9.72 -16.94 3.76
C GLN A 87 -9.41 -17.82 4.98
N ASN A 88 -8.36 -17.46 5.71
CA ASN A 88 -7.95 -18.15 6.94
C ASN A 88 -7.97 -17.24 8.19
N GLY A 89 -8.58 -16.07 8.06
CA GLY A 89 -8.80 -15.14 9.15
C GLY A 89 -7.69 -14.10 9.37
N LEU A 90 -8.02 -13.13 10.19
CA LEU A 90 -7.13 -12.09 10.70
C LEU A 90 -7.26 -12.03 12.22
N LEU A 91 -6.14 -12.13 12.92
CA LEU A 91 -6.04 -11.92 14.35
C LEU A 91 -5.43 -10.54 14.60
N LEU A 92 -6.21 -9.61 15.14
CA LEU A 92 -5.72 -8.29 15.55
C LEU A 92 -5.56 -8.27 17.06
N VAL A 93 -4.36 -7.96 17.53
CA VAL A 93 -4.01 -7.92 18.96
C VAL A 93 -3.41 -6.58 19.37
N TYR A 94 -3.61 -6.20 20.63
CA TYR A 94 -3.12 -4.96 21.21
C TYR A 94 -2.49 -5.20 22.59
N PRO A 95 -1.51 -4.37 23.02
CA PRO A 95 -0.91 -4.47 24.34
C PRO A 95 -1.75 -3.72 25.40
N GLU A 96 -1.45 -3.98 26.67
CA GLU A 96 -2.10 -3.31 27.81
C GLU A 96 -1.81 -1.80 27.84
N ASN A 97 -0.60 -1.41 27.46
CA ASN A 97 -0.07 -0.05 27.60
C ASN A 97 -0.33 0.88 26.39
N SER A 98 -1.29 0.55 25.52
CA SER A 98 -1.64 1.39 24.35
C SER A 98 -3.13 1.66 24.24
N ALA A 99 -3.56 2.82 24.73
CA ALA A 99 -4.97 3.23 24.70
C ALA A 99 -5.50 3.44 23.27
N SER A 100 -4.68 3.97 22.36
CA SER A 100 -5.05 4.16 20.95
C SER A 100 -5.25 2.83 20.23
N ALA A 101 -4.36 1.86 20.42
CA ALA A 101 -4.50 0.52 19.86
C ALA A 101 -5.76 -0.20 20.37
N GLN A 102 -6.05 -0.08 21.67
CA GLN A 102 -7.28 -0.61 22.27
C GLN A 102 -8.53 0.03 21.69
N ALA A 103 -8.55 1.36 21.56
CA ALA A 103 -9.68 2.10 20.99
C ALA A 103 -9.92 1.70 19.54
N TYR A 104 -8.86 1.66 18.73
CA TYR A 104 -8.94 1.22 17.34
C TYR A 104 -9.47 -0.22 17.23
N ALA A 105 -8.90 -1.15 18.01
CA ALA A 105 -9.31 -2.55 17.97
C ALA A 105 -10.79 -2.73 18.32
N ARG A 106 -11.30 -2.00 19.33
CA ARG A 106 -12.72 -2.04 19.71
C ARG A 106 -13.64 -1.48 18.64
N GLN A 107 -13.28 -0.34 18.05
CA GLN A 107 -14.09 0.27 16.98
C GLN A 107 -14.06 -0.59 15.71
N SER A 108 -12.88 -1.10 15.35
CA SER A 108 -12.72 -2.03 14.24
C SER A 108 -13.52 -3.30 14.44
N TYR A 109 -13.44 -3.92 15.62
CA TYR A 109 -14.25 -5.08 16.00
C TYR A 109 -15.74 -4.80 15.83
N ALA A 110 -16.25 -3.68 16.34
CA ALA A 110 -17.67 -3.33 16.22
C ALA A 110 -18.10 -3.22 14.74
N ASN A 111 -17.28 -2.58 13.90
CA ASN A 111 -17.57 -2.44 12.48
C ASN A 111 -17.60 -3.79 11.76
N VAL A 112 -16.59 -4.64 11.92
CA VAL A 112 -16.56 -5.93 11.22
C VAL A 112 -17.53 -6.95 11.80
N ARG A 113 -17.81 -6.91 13.11
CA ARG A 113 -18.85 -7.73 13.74
C ARG A 113 -20.24 -7.41 13.16
N ALA A 114 -20.52 -6.14 12.85
CA ALA A 114 -21.76 -5.75 12.19
C ALA A 114 -21.85 -6.22 10.72
N LEU A 115 -20.72 -6.47 10.06
CA LEU A 115 -20.66 -6.92 8.66
C LEU A 115 -20.62 -8.45 8.50
N GLU A 116 -19.92 -9.14 9.39
CA GLU A 116 -19.56 -10.56 9.26
C GLU A 116 -20.17 -11.45 10.38
N GLY A 117 -20.86 -10.86 11.36
CA GLY A 117 -21.58 -11.59 12.40
C GLY A 117 -20.70 -12.53 13.21
N GLU A 118 -21.13 -13.79 13.34
CA GLU A 118 -20.43 -14.81 14.15
C GLU A 118 -19.02 -15.19 13.64
N ASN A 119 -18.65 -14.78 12.42
CA ASN A 119 -17.28 -14.94 11.93
C ASN A 119 -16.26 -14.07 12.68
N VAL A 120 -16.71 -13.10 13.49
CA VAL A 120 -15.84 -12.20 14.26
C VAL A 120 -15.98 -12.48 15.75
N VAL A 121 -14.90 -12.88 16.41
CA VAL A 121 -14.91 -13.28 17.82
C VAL A 121 -14.00 -12.36 18.62
N PHE A 122 -14.55 -11.71 19.66
CA PHE A 122 -13.77 -10.89 20.59
C PHE A 122 -12.95 -11.77 21.55
N LEU A 123 -11.71 -11.36 21.83
CA LEU A 123 -10.75 -12.10 22.64
C LEU A 123 -10.30 -11.18 23.79
N PRO A 124 -10.99 -11.21 24.95
CA PRO A 124 -10.79 -10.23 26.01
C PRO A 124 -9.49 -10.40 26.79
N SER A 125 -8.80 -11.55 26.65
CA SER A 125 -7.58 -11.85 27.40
C SER A 125 -6.49 -12.48 26.53
N LYS A 126 -5.24 -12.41 27.02
CA LYS A 126 -4.10 -13.15 26.47
C LYS A 126 -4.37 -14.64 26.29
N ARG A 127 -5.07 -15.27 27.24
CA ARG A 127 -5.42 -16.70 27.16
C ARG A 127 -6.33 -16.99 25.97
N ASP A 128 -7.31 -16.12 25.71
CA ASP A 128 -8.24 -16.30 24.59
C ASP A 128 -7.52 -16.08 23.25
N VAL A 129 -6.58 -15.12 23.19
CA VAL A 129 -5.71 -14.89 22.02
C VAL A 129 -4.84 -16.13 21.73
N LEU A 130 -4.13 -16.65 22.73
CA LEU A 130 -3.28 -17.84 22.57
C LEU A 130 -4.07 -19.09 22.18
N GLY A 131 -5.35 -19.18 22.58
CA GLY A 131 -6.25 -20.25 22.16
C GLY A 131 -6.54 -20.28 20.65
N VAL A 132 -6.45 -19.13 19.96
CA VAL A 132 -6.64 -19.04 18.49
C VAL A 132 -5.37 -19.43 17.73
N VAL A 133 -4.20 -19.15 18.31
CA VAL A 133 -2.91 -19.31 17.64
C VAL A 133 -1.88 -20.03 18.52
N PRO A 134 -2.07 -21.33 18.80
CA PRO A 134 -1.23 -22.09 19.73
C PRO A 134 0.22 -22.26 19.28
N ALA A 135 0.52 -22.02 18.00
CA ALA A 135 1.89 -22.06 17.47
C ALA A 135 2.76 -20.86 17.90
N TYR A 136 2.16 -19.84 18.54
CA TYR A 136 2.85 -18.62 18.95
C TYR A 136 3.37 -18.71 20.39
N GLY A 137 4.40 -17.93 20.70
CA GLY A 137 5.06 -17.98 22.01
C GLY A 137 4.17 -17.51 23.17
N GLU A 138 4.34 -18.14 24.34
CA GLU A 138 3.60 -17.78 25.56
C GLU A 138 3.94 -16.37 26.07
N ASP A 139 5.10 -15.83 25.70
CA ASP A 139 5.59 -14.50 26.11
C ASP A 139 5.07 -13.35 25.22
N LEU A 140 4.07 -13.60 24.37
CA LEU A 140 3.47 -12.56 23.55
C LEU A 140 2.96 -11.37 24.41
N ASP A 141 3.40 -10.16 24.09
CA ASP A 141 2.91 -8.93 24.69
C ASP A 141 1.51 -8.59 24.12
N VAL A 142 0.48 -9.06 24.81
CA VAL A 142 -0.92 -8.87 24.41
C VAL A 142 -1.81 -8.81 25.63
N ALA A 143 -2.73 -7.84 25.63
CA ALA A 143 -3.82 -7.74 26.61
C ALA A 143 -5.10 -8.39 26.08
N GLY A 144 -5.39 -8.20 24.80
CA GLY A 144 -6.55 -8.77 24.13
C GLY A 144 -6.55 -8.47 22.63
N GLY A 145 -7.69 -8.72 22.00
CA GLY A 145 -7.84 -8.57 20.57
C GLY A 145 -9.17 -9.10 20.06
N TYR A 146 -9.19 -9.47 18.79
CA TYR A 146 -10.27 -10.24 18.19
C TYR A 146 -9.76 -10.99 16.96
N VAL A 147 -10.48 -12.05 16.59
CA VAL A 147 -10.25 -12.75 15.32
C VAL A 147 -11.43 -12.51 14.39
N ASN A 148 -11.14 -12.19 13.14
CA ASN A 148 -12.10 -12.08 12.06
C ASN A 148 -11.83 -13.15 11.00
N TRP A 149 -12.62 -14.23 11.02
CA TRP A 149 -12.54 -15.35 10.08
C TRP A 149 -13.05 -15.01 8.67
N GLY A 150 -13.67 -13.83 8.52
CA GLY A 150 -13.98 -13.28 7.20
C GLY A 150 -12.74 -12.74 6.48
N SER A 151 -11.74 -12.28 7.21
CA SER A 151 -10.53 -11.73 6.59
C SER A 151 -9.56 -12.82 6.14
N GLY A 152 -8.50 -12.42 5.44
CA GLY A 152 -7.48 -13.35 4.99
C GLY A 152 -6.33 -12.65 4.27
N TRP A 153 -5.76 -13.32 3.28
CA TRP A 153 -4.65 -12.80 2.50
C TRP A 153 -4.73 -13.28 1.05
N SER A 154 -3.93 -12.67 0.19
CA SER A 154 -3.91 -12.97 -1.24
C SER A 154 -2.49 -13.05 -1.76
N ASP A 155 -2.29 -13.85 -2.82
CA ASP A 155 -1.06 -13.84 -3.61
C ASP A 155 -1.04 -12.58 -4.47
N ALA A 156 -0.23 -11.62 -4.02
CA ALA A 156 -0.32 -10.27 -4.54
C ALA A 156 0.10 -10.18 -6.00
N ALA A 157 1.20 -10.84 -6.33
CA ALA A 157 1.71 -10.93 -7.70
C ALA A 157 0.74 -11.68 -8.62
N ALA A 158 0.08 -12.74 -8.14
CA ALA A 158 -0.91 -13.47 -8.93
C ALA A 158 -2.17 -12.63 -9.21
N GLY A 159 -2.62 -11.82 -8.25
CA GLY A 159 -3.71 -10.86 -8.48
C GLY A 159 -3.38 -9.83 -9.57
N VAL A 160 -2.14 -9.32 -9.59
CA VAL A 160 -1.68 -8.38 -10.64
C VAL A 160 -1.61 -9.06 -12.00
N ARG A 161 -1.08 -10.30 -12.07
CA ARG A 161 -1.08 -11.09 -13.31
C ARG A 161 -2.50 -11.33 -13.83
N PHE A 162 -3.42 -11.68 -12.95
CA PHE A 162 -4.83 -11.89 -13.32
C PHE A 162 -5.44 -10.62 -13.93
N ALA A 163 -5.30 -9.47 -13.29
CA ALA A 163 -5.80 -8.20 -13.82
C ALA A 163 -5.19 -7.87 -15.19
N LYS A 164 -3.87 -8.06 -15.34
CA LYS A 164 -3.17 -7.85 -16.61
C LYS A 164 -3.66 -8.79 -17.72
N GLN A 165 -3.79 -10.09 -17.43
CA GLN A 165 -4.32 -11.08 -18.38
C GLN A 165 -5.74 -10.75 -18.83
N ARG A 166 -6.59 -10.27 -17.91
CA ARG A 166 -7.94 -9.83 -18.26
C ARG A 166 -7.92 -8.66 -19.24
N LEU A 167 -7.00 -7.72 -19.09
CA LEU A 167 -6.85 -6.58 -20.00
C LEU A 167 -6.24 -6.97 -21.36
N ASP A 168 -5.46 -8.04 -21.40
CA ASP A 168 -4.84 -8.53 -22.64
C ASP A 168 -5.79 -9.32 -23.55
N THR A 169 -6.96 -9.73 -23.04
CA THR A 169 -7.81 -10.72 -23.73
C THR A 169 -8.37 -10.24 -25.07
N ASP A 170 -8.61 -8.92 -25.24
CA ASP A 170 -9.22 -8.34 -26.44
C ASP A 170 -8.38 -7.26 -27.12
N GLY A 171 -7.21 -6.92 -26.55
CA GLY A 171 -6.31 -5.90 -27.08
C GLY A 171 -6.85 -4.46 -27.00
N ARG A 172 -7.95 -4.20 -26.29
CA ARG A 172 -8.57 -2.86 -26.21
C ARG A 172 -7.81 -1.88 -25.32
N VAL A 173 -6.93 -2.37 -24.46
CA VAL A 173 -6.01 -1.55 -23.66
C VAL A 173 -4.59 -1.74 -24.19
N GLN A 174 -3.98 -0.63 -24.59
CA GLN A 174 -2.59 -0.63 -25.05
C GLN A 174 -1.65 -0.58 -23.85
N PHE A 175 -0.63 -1.42 -23.84
CA PHE A 175 0.41 -1.40 -22.82
C PHE A 175 1.73 -0.93 -23.43
N LYS A 176 2.34 0.07 -22.80
CA LYS A 176 3.66 0.58 -23.15
C LYS A 176 4.61 0.38 -21.98
N ARG A 177 5.80 -0.17 -22.25
CA ARG A 177 6.89 -0.14 -21.28
C ARG A 177 7.70 1.13 -21.46
N GLY A 178 7.88 1.89 -20.39
CA GLY A 178 8.65 3.13 -20.37
C GLY A 178 8.59 3.82 -19.02
N GLU A 179 9.73 4.36 -18.56
CA GLU A 179 9.75 5.23 -17.38
C GLU A 179 9.29 6.62 -17.79
N VAL A 180 8.25 7.15 -17.12
CA VAL A 180 7.81 8.52 -17.33
C VAL A 180 8.75 9.47 -16.59
N GLU A 181 9.33 10.41 -17.34
CA GLU A 181 10.25 11.41 -16.82
C GLU A 181 9.50 12.67 -16.37
N SER A 182 8.55 13.16 -17.17
CA SER A 182 7.80 14.40 -16.87
C SER A 182 6.44 14.46 -17.56
N LEU A 183 5.56 15.31 -17.04
CA LEU A 183 4.28 15.67 -17.67
C LEU A 183 4.50 16.69 -18.80
N LEU A 184 3.66 16.60 -19.84
CA LEU A 184 3.61 17.57 -20.93
C LEU A 184 2.49 18.57 -20.69
N TYR A 185 2.82 19.85 -20.69
CA TYR A 185 1.87 20.94 -20.42
C TYR A 185 1.54 21.74 -21.68
N ASP A 186 0.31 22.20 -21.74
CA ASP A 186 -0.15 23.28 -22.59
C ASP A 186 -0.53 24.46 -21.69
N SER A 187 0.23 25.55 -21.78
CA SER A 187 0.05 26.76 -20.99
C SER A 187 -0.67 27.87 -21.76
N SER A 188 -1.40 27.53 -22.83
CA SER A 188 -2.17 28.51 -23.62
C SER A 188 -3.41 29.04 -22.88
N THR A 189 -3.86 28.35 -21.83
CA THR A 189 -4.99 28.72 -20.97
C THR A 189 -4.53 29.19 -19.59
N ALA A 190 -5.38 29.94 -18.89
CA ALA A 190 -5.09 30.45 -17.54
C ALA A 190 -4.78 29.32 -16.53
N LYS A 191 -5.46 28.18 -16.67
CA LYS A 191 -5.13 26.93 -15.98
C LYS A 191 -4.40 26.01 -16.96
N PRO A 192 -3.11 25.68 -16.73
CA PRO A 192 -2.37 24.82 -17.66
C PRO A 192 -3.03 23.44 -17.81
N LYS A 193 -3.05 22.91 -19.03
CA LYS A 193 -3.59 21.59 -19.33
C LYS A 193 -2.46 20.56 -19.51
N VAL A 194 -2.53 19.44 -18.80
CA VAL A 194 -1.69 18.27 -19.07
C VAL A 194 -2.21 17.57 -20.31
N LYS A 195 -1.32 17.35 -21.28
CA LYS A 195 -1.63 16.77 -22.61
C LYS A 195 -0.91 15.46 -22.90
N GLY A 196 -0.29 14.87 -21.89
CA GLY A 196 0.53 13.67 -22.05
C GLY A 196 1.75 13.62 -21.13
N VAL A 197 2.70 12.77 -21.48
CA VAL A 197 3.95 12.55 -20.74
C VAL A 197 5.15 12.40 -21.68
N SER A 198 6.33 12.73 -21.18
CA SER A 198 7.62 12.39 -21.79
C SER A 198 8.21 11.18 -21.07
N LEU A 199 8.71 10.21 -21.84
CA LEU A 199 9.44 9.07 -21.34
C LEU A 199 10.93 9.39 -21.23
N VAL A 200 11.64 8.66 -20.37
CA VAL A 200 13.10 8.60 -20.39
C VAL A 200 13.54 8.14 -21.78
N GLY A 201 14.40 8.93 -22.43
CA GLY A 201 14.82 8.72 -23.82
C GLY A 201 14.09 9.60 -24.85
N GLY A 202 13.14 10.44 -24.42
CA GLY A 202 12.56 11.52 -25.22
C GLY A 202 11.32 11.18 -26.04
N GLU A 203 10.84 9.92 -26.02
CA GLU A 203 9.55 9.56 -26.61
C GLU A 203 8.42 10.24 -25.84
N THR A 204 7.44 10.83 -26.54
CA THR A 204 6.26 11.45 -25.93
C THR A 204 5.00 10.63 -26.18
N LEU A 205 4.15 10.53 -25.17
CA LEU A 205 2.81 9.94 -25.28
C LEU A 205 1.77 11.01 -25.02
N HIS A 206 0.84 11.21 -25.95
CA HIS A 206 -0.20 12.23 -25.86
C HIS A 206 -1.56 11.64 -25.45
N ALA A 207 -2.31 12.38 -24.64
CA ALA A 207 -3.64 12.00 -24.18
C ALA A 207 -4.47 13.24 -23.82
N ASP A 208 -5.78 13.08 -23.78
CA ASP A 208 -6.72 14.14 -23.37
C ASP A 208 -6.93 14.16 -21.85
N LEU A 209 -6.68 13.02 -21.20
CA LEU A 209 -6.65 12.84 -19.76
C LEU A 209 -5.46 11.94 -19.36
N VAL A 210 -4.66 12.40 -18.40
CA VAL A 210 -3.59 11.63 -17.76
C VAL A 210 -4.01 11.26 -16.35
N ILE A 211 -4.02 9.97 -16.04
CA ILE A 211 -4.29 9.42 -14.71
C ILE A 211 -2.95 8.97 -14.10
N LEU A 212 -2.52 9.60 -13.02
CA LEU A 212 -1.32 9.19 -12.28
C LEU A 212 -1.67 8.16 -11.21
N ALA A 213 -1.38 6.90 -11.50
CA ALA A 213 -1.46 5.75 -10.60
C ALA A 213 -0.06 5.28 -10.17
N THR A 214 0.85 6.24 -9.94
CA THR A 214 2.28 6.03 -9.76
C THR A 214 2.73 5.75 -8.34
N GLY A 215 1.81 5.61 -7.38
CA GLY A 215 2.11 5.26 -5.99
C GLY A 215 3.26 6.09 -5.41
N ALA A 216 4.29 5.42 -4.90
CA ALA A 216 5.44 6.05 -4.24
C ALA A 216 6.30 6.95 -5.15
N TRP A 217 6.12 6.88 -6.47
CA TRP A 217 6.85 7.72 -7.43
C TRP A 217 6.10 9.00 -7.81
N THR A 218 4.89 9.21 -7.30
CA THR A 218 4.03 10.36 -7.68
C THR A 218 4.71 11.70 -7.40
N GLY A 219 5.46 11.81 -6.31
CA GLY A 219 6.19 13.03 -5.93
C GLY A 219 7.27 13.48 -6.94
N ARG A 220 7.64 12.65 -7.92
CA ARG A 220 8.49 13.07 -9.04
C ARG A 220 7.73 13.82 -10.13
N LEU A 221 6.44 13.55 -10.28
CA LEU A 221 5.61 14.03 -11.39
C LEU A 221 4.69 15.19 -11.00
N VAL A 222 4.36 15.30 -9.71
CA VAL A 222 3.52 16.34 -9.13
C VAL A 222 4.13 16.74 -7.78
N ASP A 223 4.03 18.02 -7.42
CA ASP A 223 4.45 18.47 -6.09
C ASP A 223 3.49 17.92 -5.03
N MET A 224 4.00 16.97 -4.24
CA MET A 224 3.24 16.29 -3.18
C MET A 224 3.67 16.76 -1.78
N ARG A 225 4.44 17.85 -1.66
CA ARG A 225 4.86 18.38 -0.36
C ARG A 225 3.64 18.74 0.49
N GLY A 226 3.64 18.30 1.75
CA GLY A 226 2.51 18.49 2.67
C GLY A 226 1.24 17.69 2.32
N LYS A 227 1.29 16.83 1.29
CA LYS A 227 0.15 16.06 0.76
C LYS A 227 0.34 14.56 0.85
N ALA A 228 1.52 14.10 0.45
CA ALA A 228 1.83 12.68 0.48
C ALA A 228 3.34 12.45 0.53
N VAL A 229 3.78 11.43 1.26
CA VAL A 229 5.19 11.11 1.45
C VAL A 229 5.45 9.65 1.14
N ALA A 230 6.47 9.38 0.31
CA ALA A 230 6.91 8.01 0.07
C ALA A 230 7.71 7.48 1.27
N THR A 231 7.35 6.32 1.80
CA THR A 231 8.07 5.66 2.90
C THR A 231 8.40 4.20 2.56
N GLY A 232 9.61 3.78 2.91
CA GLY A 232 10.08 2.41 2.77
C GLY A 232 9.75 1.61 4.03
N GLN A 233 9.03 0.50 3.88
CA GLN A 233 8.73 -0.41 4.99
C GLN A 233 9.54 -1.69 4.89
N ALA A 234 10.06 -2.15 6.03
CA ALA A 234 10.85 -3.36 6.09
C ALA A 234 9.99 -4.62 5.88
N ILE A 235 10.51 -5.55 5.07
CA ILE A 235 9.98 -6.90 4.90
C ILE A 235 11.14 -7.91 4.91
N ALA A 236 10.94 -9.07 5.53
CA ALA A 236 11.85 -10.20 5.48
C ALA A 236 11.13 -11.53 5.20
N TYR A 237 11.90 -12.48 4.69
CA TYR A 237 11.45 -13.82 4.35
C TYR A 237 12.33 -14.87 5.01
N ILE A 238 11.70 -15.90 5.58
CA ILE A 238 12.37 -17.08 6.15
C ILE A 238 11.96 -18.30 5.32
N LYS A 239 12.95 -19.14 4.96
CA LYS A 239 12.67 -20.44 4.35
C LYS A 239 12.31 -21.46 5.43
N ILE A 240 11.17 -22.12 5.25
CA ILE A 240 10.65 -23.15 6.16
C ILE A 240 10.57 -24.51 5.47
N SER A 241 10.36 -25.58 6.25
CA SER A 241 10.13 -26.93 5.75
C SER A 241 8.66 -27.17 5.39
N ASP A 242 8.39 -28.23 4.63
CA ASP A 242 6.99 -28.62 4.31
C ASP A 242 6.16 -28.93 5.57
N ALA A 243 6.81 -29.44 6.63
CA ALA A 243 6.14 -29.71 7.91
C ALA A 243 5.71 -28.40 8.59
N GLU A 244 6.60 -27.41 8.63
CA GLU A 244 6.31 -26.09 9.17
C GLU A 244 5.29 -25.32 8.32
N GLN A 245 5.32 -25.47 7.00
CA GLN A 245 4.30 -24.93 6.09
C GLN A 245 2.91 -25.46 6.44
N ARG A 246 2.75 -26.78 6.56
CA ARG A 246 1.47 -27.42 6.92
C ARG A 246 0.95 -26.96 8.29
N GLU A 247 1.84 -26.71 9.23
CA GLU A 247 1.48 -26.25 10.57
C GLU A 247 0.95 -24.80 10.56
N LEU A 248 1.51 -23.95 9.71
CA LEU A 248 1.26 -22.50 9.73
C LEU A 248 0.25 -22.01 8.70
N GLU A 249 0.03 -22.72 7.59
CA GLU A 249 -0.73 -22.22 6.43
C GLU A 249 -2.22 -21.95 6.71
N ASN A 250 -2.79 -22.63 7.70
CA ASN A 250 -4.19 -22.47 8.10
C ASN A 250 -4.39 -21.51 9.29
N LEU A 251 -3.31 -20.95 9.84
CA LEU A 251 -3.42 -19.96 10.90
C LEU A 251 -3.91 -18.62 10.34
N PRO A 252 -4.60 -17.79 11.13
CA PRO A 252 -4.94 -16.43 10.72
C PRO A 252 -3.68 -15.57 10.57
N THR A 253 -3.76 -14.56 9.70
CA THR A 253 -2.76 -13.50 9.66
C THR A 253 -2.78 -12.73 10.97
N ILE A 254 -1.64 -12.57 11.64
CA ILE A 254 -1.55 -11.75 12.85
C ILE A 254 -1.17 -10.31 12.52
N LEU A 255 -1.89 -9.36 13.12
CA LEU A 255 -1.54 -7.94 13.21
C LEU A 255 -1.28 -7.62 14.68
N ASN A 256 -0.01 -7.44 15.04
CA ASN A 256 0.39 -7.12 16.39
C ASN A 256 0.64 -5.62 16.56
N PHE A 257 -0.31 -4.91 17.16
CA PHE A 257 -0.18 -3.47 17.39
C PHE A 257 0.85 -3.13 18.49
N ALA A 258 1.28 -4.10 19.31
CA ALA A 258 2.33 -3.88 20.30
C ALA A 258 3.70 -3.64 19.64
N THR A 259 3.96 -4.32 18.52
CA THR A 259 5.25 -4.30 17.83
C THR A 259 5.18 -3.66 16.44
N GLY A 260 3.97 -3.42 15.91
CA GLY A 260 3.73 -3.07 14.52
C GLY A 260 4.06 -4.19 13.54
N ILE A 261 4.30 -5.42 14.02
CA ILE A 261 4.65 -6.55 13.17
C ILE A 261 3.42 -7.31 12.72
N PHE A 262 3.48 -7.79 11.49
CA PHE A 262 2.53 -8.74 10.97
C PHE A 262 3.22 -9.93 10.30
N ILE A 263 2.61 -11.09 10.47
CA ILE A 263 3.04 -12.35 9.85
C ILE A 263 1.86 -12.87 9.04
N ILE A 264 2.09 -13.02 7.74
CA ILE A 264 1.13 -13.63 6.84
C ILE A 264 1.48 -15.12 6.73
N PRO A 265 0.48 -16.03 6.79
CA PRO A 265 0.69 -17.47 6.64
C PRO A 265 1.55 -17.80 5.42
N PRO A 266 2.42 -18.81 5.53
CA PRO A 266 3.44 -19.05 4.53
C PRO A 266 2.84 -19.61 3.24
N ARG A 267 3.55 -19.39 2.13
CA ARG A 267 3.26 -20.00 0.83
C ARG A 267 4.56 -20.40 0.18
N ASN A 268 4.59 -21.56 -0.46
CA ASN A 268 5.76 -22.10 -1.16
C ASN A 268 7.00 -22.13 -0.26
N ASN A 269 6.82 -22.53 1.01
CA ASN A 269 7.89 -22.63 2.01
C ASN A 269 8.60 -21.30 2.30
N LEU A 270 7.91 -20.18 2.10
CA LEU A 270 8.36 -18.84 2.47
C LEU A 270 7.41 -18.25 3.51
N LEU A 271 7.94 -18.02 4.71
CA LEU A 271 7.27 -17.27 5.76
C LEU A 271 7.65 -15.81 5.65
N LYS A 272 6.64 -14.95 5.48
CA LYS A 272 6.82 -13.50 5.40
C LYS A 272 6.60 -12.85 6.75
N ILE A 273 7.56 -12.03 7.16
CA ILE A 273 7.43 -11.10 8.28
C ILE A 273 7.60 -9.67 7.76
N ALA A 274 6.77 -8.76 8.23
CA ALA A 274 6.82 -7.37 7.81
C ALA A 274 6.42 -6.44 8.93
N ARG A 275 6.91 -5.21 8.84
CA ARG A 275 6.72 -4.18 9.85
C ARG A 275 5.87 -3.05 9.28
N HIS A 276 4.82 -2.70 9.99
CA HIS A 276 4.13 -1.44 9.83
C HIS A 276 4.78 -0.42 10.77
N ALA A 277 5.61 0.44 10.19
CA ALA A 277 6.32 1.48 10.91
C ALA A 277 5.95 2.85 10.35
N TYR A 278 6.44 3.91 10.99
CA TYR A 278 6.56 5.22 10.35
C TYR A 278 7.36 5.12 9.04
N GLY A 279 8.33 4.20 8.99
CA GLY A 279 9.06 3.85 7.77
C GLY A 279 10.22 4.80 7.49
N TYR A 280 11.01 4.44 6.48
CA TYR A 280 12.18 5.23 6.10
C TYR A 280 11.85 6.20 4.98
N ARG A 281 12.21 7.47 5.18
CA ARG A 281 12.24 8.46 4.10
C ARG A 281 13.58 8.38 3.38
N ASN A 282 13.58 8.67 2.08
CA ASN A 282 14.79 8.82 1.28
C ASN A 282 14.73 10.16 0.53
N PRO A 283 15.02 11.27 1.23
CA PRO A 283 14.92 12.60 0.65
C PRO A 283 15.87 12.78 -0.52
N VAL A 284 15.35 13.33 -1.61
CA VAL A 284 16.11 13.72 -2.80
C VAL A 284 15.65 15.09 -3.28
N THR A 285 16.59 15.89 -3.77
CA THR A 285 16.31 17.19 -4.37
C THR A 285 15.99 17.02 -5.85
N LEU A 286 14.81 17.45 -6.28
CA LEU A 286 14.33 17.39 -7.66
C LEU A 286 13.84 18.78 -8.11
N PRO A 287 13.84 19.09 -9.41
CA PRO A 287 13.13 20.26 -9.93
C PRO A 287 11.63 20.17 -9.60
N VAL A 288 10.99 21.31 -9.32
CA VAL A 288 9.53 21.35 -9.10
C VAL A 288 8.80 21.02 -10.42
N PRO A 289 7.94 19.99 -10.48
CA PRO A 289 7.20 19.64 -11.69
C PRO A 289 6.26 20.78 -12.11
N GLY A 290 6.21 21.07 -13.41
CA GLY A 290 5.35 22.14 -13.94
C GLY A 290 5.89 23.56 -13.72
N ALA A 291 6.91 23.77 -12.87
CA ALA A 291 7.61 25.05 -12.78
C ALA A 291 8.36 25.34 -14.10
N ASN A 292 8.46 26.62 -14.46
CA ASN A 292 9.24 27.02 -15.62
C ASN A 292 10.70 26.55 -15.41
N ARG A 293 11.25 25.71 -16.29
CA ARG A 293 12.61 25.14 -16.14
C ARG A 293 13.70 26.22 -15.97
N SER A 294 13.44 27.45 -16.40
CA SER A 294 14.34 28.58 -16.18
C SER A 294 14.30 29.17 -14.76
N SER A 295 13.32 28.82 -13.93
CA SER A 295 13.22 29.30 -12.54
C SER A 295 14.32 28.71 -11.65
N GLY A 296 14.85 27.53 -12.01
CA GLY A 296 15.81 26.80 -11.19
C GLY A 296 15.24 26.32 -9.85
N GLU A 297 13.91 26.37 -9.68
CA GLU A 297 13.27 25.98 -8.43
C GLU A 297 13.38 24.46 -8.22
N SER A 298 13.70 24.09 -6.98
CA SER A 298 13.82 22.70 -6.57
C SER A 298 13.02 22.44 -5.30
N MET A 299 12.66 21.18 -5.12
CA MET A 299 11.96 20.67 -3.95
C MET A 299 12.70 19.45 -3.42
N GLU A 300 12.58 19.23 -2.12
CA GLU A 300 12.97 17.98 -1.50
C GLU A 300 11.75 17.09 -1.32
N VAL A 301 11.81 15.87 -1.85
CA VAL A 301 10.76 14.86 -1.70
C VAL A 301 11.39 13.51 -1.37
N SER A 302 10.67 12.66 -0.65
CA SER A 302 11.11 11.27 -0.43
C SER A 302 10.85 10.45 -1.70
N MET A 303 11.87 9.74 -2.20
CA MET A 303 11.75 8.91 -3.39
C MET A 303 12.19 7.46 -3.14
N PRO A 304 11.54 6.46 -3.76
CA PRO A 304 11.92 5.07 -3.57
C PRO A 304 13.37 4.75 -3.92
N ASP A 305 14.09 4.12 -2.99
CA ASP A 305 15.30 3.36 -3.29
C ASP A 305 14.95 1.86 -3.36
N THR A 306 14.98 1.31 -4.56
CA THR A 306 14.54 -0.07 -4.82
C THR A 306 15.63 -1.11 -4.59
N HIS A 307 16.85 -0.68 -4.30
CA HIS A 307 18.02 -1.54 -4.08
C HIS A 307 18.54 -1.48 -2.64
N ALA A 308 18.12 -0.49 -1.85
CA ALA A 308 18.49 -0.39 -0.45
C ALA A 308 18.09 -1.65 0.35
N PRO A 309 19.01 -2.19 1.17
CA PRO A 309 18.68 -3.26 2.09
C PRO A 309 17.84 -2.71 3.26
N VAL A 310 17.24 -3.62 4.03
CA VAL A 310 16.62 -3.26 5.31
C VAL A 310 17.72 -2.87 6.31
N PRO A 311 17.67 -1.67 6.93
CA PRO A 311 18.61 -1.28 7.98
C PRO A 311 18.62 -2.26 9.17
N LEU A 312 19.73 -2.30 9.92
CA LEU A 312 19.91 -3.23 11.04
C LEU A 312 18.77 -3.15 12.06
N GLU A 313 18.32 -1.96 12.43
CA GLU A 313 17.22 -1.80 13.40
C GLU A 313 15.92 -2.47 12.93
N GLY A 314 15.64 -2.42 11.62
CA GLY A 314 14.48 -3.11 11.04
C GLY A 314 14.63 -4.62 11.08
N GLN A 315 15.86 -5.13 10.94
CA GLN A 315 16.15 -6.56 11.09
C GLN A 315 16.06 -7.00 12.55
N GLU A 316 16.56 -6.20 13.49
CA GLU A 316 16.46 -6.43 14.94
C GLU A 316 15.00 -6.44 15.39
N ALA A 317 14.17 -5.51 14.89
CA ALA A 317 12.73 -5.51 15.14
C ALA A 317 12.05 -6.82 14.71
N PHE A 318 12.47 -7.42 13.59
CA PHE A 318 11.99 -8.75 13.20
C PHE A 318 12.44 -9.84 14.16
N ARG A 319 13.70 -9.82 14.61
CA ARG A 319 14.23 -10.79 15.57
C ARG A 319 13.49 -10.71 16.90
N ASP A 320 13.25 -9.51 17.41
CA ASP A 320 12.55 -9.29 18.66
C ASP A 320 11.09 -9.74 18.58
N ALA A 321 10.42 -9.48 17.46
CA ALA A 321 9.07 -9.97 17.26
C ALA A 321 9.01 -11.48 17.09
N LEU A 322 10.00 -12.11 16.45
CA LEU A 322 10.08 -13.57 16.36
C LEU A 322 10.26 -14.23 17.73
N LYS A 323 10.99 -13.62 18.68
CA LYS A 323 11.09 -14.13 20.06
C LYS A 323 9.73 -14.30 20.73
N GLN A 324 8.77 -13.43 20.42
CA GLN A 324 7.42 -13.49 20.98
C GLN A 324 6.47 -14.31 20.10
N LEU A 325 6.51 -14.09 18.78
CA LEU A 325 5.53 -14.63 17.86
C LEU A 325 5.85 -16.06 17.43
N LEU A 326 7.10 -16.35 17.04
CA LEU A 326 7.48 -17.68 16.55
C LEU A 326 8.92 -18.00 17.01
N PRO A 327 9.14 -18.30 18.31
CA PRO A 327 10.47 -18.35 18.91
C PRO A 327 11.42 -19.31 18.20
N ARG A 328 10.92 -20.43 17.68
CA ARG A 328 11.68 -21.43 16.90
C ARG A 328 12.34 -20.90 15.62
N PHE A 329 11.94 -19.72 15.14
CA PHE A 329 12.52 -19.10 13.95
C PHE A 329 13.46 -17.93 14.27
N VAL A 330 13.69 -17.61 15.54
CA VAL A 330 14.48 -16.43 15.94
C VAL A 330 15.88 -16.41 15.33
N ASP A 331 16.56 -17.56 15.25
CA ASP A 331 17.92 -17.68 14.70
C ASP A 331 17.96 -18.07 13.22
N ARG A 332 16.80 -18.31 12.58
CA ARG A 332 16.78 -18.70 11.16
C ARG A 332 17.20 -17.51 10.28
N PRO A 333 18.09 -17.71 9.28
CA PRO A 333 18.52 -16.63 8.42
C PRO A 333 17.34 -16.08 7.60
N PHE A 334 17.33 -14.77 7.39
CA PHE A 334 16.44 -14.16 6.40
C PHE A 334 17.01 -14.47 5.01
N VAL A 335 16.29 -15.23 4.21
CA VAL A 335 16.70 -15.57 2.84
C VAL A 335 16.53 -14.41 1.86
N THR A 336 15.69 -13.44 2.23
CA THR A 336 15.50 -12.19 1.49
C THR A 336 15.01 -11.12 2.45
N THR A 337 15.53 -9.90 2.31
CA THR A 337 14.97 -8.69 2.92
C THR A 337 14.80 -7.63 1.84
N ARG A 338 13.81 -6.74 2.00
CA ARG A 338 13.62 -5.61 1.09
C ARG A 338 12.85 -4.47 1.75
N LEU A 339 13.04 -3.27 1.23
CA LEU A 339 12.13 -2.17 1.47
C LEU A 339 10.97 -2.20 0.47
N CYS A 340 9.75 -2.13 0.99
CA CYS A 340 8.54 -1.95 0.20
C CYS A 340 8.08 -0.50 0.30
N TRP A 341 8.10 0.22 -0.81
CA TRP A 341 7.74 1.63 -0.86
C TRP A 341 6.25 1.85 -1.14
N TYR A 342 5.60 2.66 -0.32
CA TYR A 342 4.26 3.19 -0.58
C TYR A 342 4.17 4.66 -0.18
N THR A 343 3.02 5.28 -0.43
CA THR A 343 2.78 6.70 -0.19
C THR A 343 1.80 6.87 0.96
N ASP A 344 2.24 7.48 2.05
CA ASP A 344 1.40 7.89 3.18
C ASP A 344 0.82 9.29 2.94
N THR A 345 -0.40 9.54 3.41
CA THR A 345 -1.10 10.83 3.35
C THR A 345 -1.22 11.45 4.75
N PRO A 346 -0.34 12.41 5.12
CA PRO A 346 -0.25 12.94 6.49
C PRO A 346 -1.47 13.74 6.95
N ASP A 347 -2.24 14.28 6.02
CA ASP A 347 -3.44 15.08 6.27
C ASP A 347 -4.66 14.25 6.66
N SER A 348 -4.56 12.92 6.56
CA SER A 348 -5.63 12.00 6.94
C SER A 348 -5.22 11.09 8.10
N PRO A 349 -5.97 11.08 9.22
CA PRO A 349 -5.74 10.15 10.32
C PRO A 349 -6.02 8.69 9.96
N ASN A 350 -6.73 8.43 8.87
CA ASN A 350 -7.09 7.09 8.40
C ASN A 350 -6.20 6.60 7.24
N GLY A 351 -5.24 7.41 6.79
CA GLY A 351 -4.43 7.13 5.60
C GLY A 351 -5.28 7.14 4.32
N ASP A 352 -6.06 8.20 4.12
CA ASP A 352 -6.95 8.32 2.98
C ASP A 352 -6.24 8.32 1.62
N PHE A 353 -6.93 7.87 0.58
CA PHE A 353 -6.39 7.90 -0.78
C PHE A 353 -6.49 9.30 -1.36
N ILE A 354 -5.70 9.60 -2.39
CA ILE A 354 -5.88 10.80 -3.21
C ILE A 354 -6.43 10.33 -4.55
N ILE A 355 -7.75 10.48 -4.72
CA ILE A 355 -8.53 10.07 -5.90
C ILE A 355 -9.36 11.27 -6.36
N SER A 356 -8.74 12.15 -7.14
CA SER A 356 -9.36 13.41 -7.58
C SER A 356 -8.64 14.04 -8.77
N TYR A 357 -9.32 14.97 -9.44
CA TYR A 357 -8.68 15.86 -10.41
C TYR A 357 -7.73 16.84 -9.71
N HIS A 358 -6.62 17.17 -10.37
CA HIS A 358 -5.70 18.19 -9.85
C HIS A 358 -6.37 19.57 -9.88
N PRO A 359 -6.32 20.37 -8.80
CA PRO A 359 -7.00 21.66 -8.75
C PRO A 359 -6.39 22.68 -9.71
N GLU A 360 -5.08 22.61 -9.96
CA GLU A 360 -4.34 23.58 -10.77
C GLU A 360 -4.01 23.13 -12.20
N TYR A 361 -4.23 21.85 -12.54
CA TYR A 361 -3.91 21.31 -13.87
C TYR A 361 -5.10 20.61 -14.49
N ASP A 362 -5.58 21.10 -15.62
CA ASP A 362 -6.65 20.43 -16.38
C ASP A 362 -6.11 19.18 -17.08
N GLY A 363 -6.96 18.17 -17.26
CA GLY A 363 -6.55 16.91 -17.89
C GLY A 363 -5.62 16.04 -17.03
N LEU A 364 -5.47 16.35 -15.73
CA LEU A 364 -4.69 15.56 -14.77
C LEU A 364 -5.59 15.02 -13.66
N PHE A 365 -5.54 13.70 -13.46
CA PHE A 365 -6.23 13.01 -12.37
C PHE A 365 -5.23 12.19 -11.56
N LEU A 366 -5.38 12.19 -10.24
CA LEU A 366 -4.53 11.45 -9.32
C LEU A 366 -5.28 10.24 -8.78
N ALA A 367 -4.61 9.09 -8.75
CA ALA A 367 -5.06 7.88 -8.12
C ALA A 367 -3.89 7.28 -7.31
N THR A 368 -3.60 7.88 -6.16
CA THR A 368 -2.40 7.61 -5.34
C THR A 368 -2.73 7.61 -3.84
N GLY A 369 -1.71 7.70 -2.98
CA GLY A 369 -1.89 7.80 -1.52
C GLY A 369 -2.34 6.49 -0.89
N GLY A 370 -1.92 5.34 -1.44
CA GLY A 370 -2.40 4.04 -0.98
C GLY A 370 -2.11 3.68 0.50
N SER A 371 -1.30 4.49 1.20
CA SER A 371 -1.05 4.49 2.65
C SER A 371 -0.79 3.10 3.26
N GLY A 372 -0.13 2.24 2.50
CA GLY A 372 0.17 0.85 2.90
C GLY A 372 -1.03 -0.12 2.91
N HIS A 373 -2.22 0.30 2.50
CA HIS A 373 -3.44 -0.52 2.59
C HIS A 373 -4.24 -0.68 1.29
N GLY A 374 -3.84 0.01 0.21
CA GLY A 374 -4.56 0.02 -1.08
C GLY A 374 -4.74 -1.34 -1.79
N TYR A 375 -3.88 -2.35 -1.56
CA TYR A 375 -3.91 -3.61 -2.31
C TYR A 375 -5.26 -4.34 -2.18
N LYS A 376 -5.83 -4.42 -0.98
CA LYS A 376 -7.02 -5.24 -0.73
C LYS A 376 -8.24 -4.83 -1.54
N PHE A 377 -8.28 -3.56 -1.97
CA PHE A 377 -9.33 -2.98 -2.77
C PHE A 377 -9.19 -3.27 -4.27
N PHE A 378 -8.19 -4.04 -4.71
CA PHE A 378 -7.92 -4.29 -6.13
C PHE A 378 -9.17 -4.67 -6.96
N PRO A 379 -10.09 -5.51 -6.47
CA PRO A 379 -11.29 -5.86 -7.23
C PRO A 379 -12.31 -4.72 -7.40
N VAL A 380 -12.24 -3.64 -6.62
CA VAL A 380 -13.28 -2.59 -6.54
C VAL A 380 -12.75 -1.16 -6.72
N ILE A 381 -11.46 -0.92 -6.50
CA ILE A 381 -10.91 0.45 -6.46
C ILE A 381 -11.00 1.16 -7.81
N GLY A 382 -10.88 0.42 -8.92
CA GLY A 382 -11.07 0.95 -10.26
C GLY A 382 -12.48 1.45 -10.51
N ASP A 383 -13.51 0.79 -9.98
CA ASP A 383 -14.88 1.26 -10.07
C ASP A 383 -15.01 2.62 -9.37
N LYS A 384 -14.42 2.75 -8.19
CA LYS A 384 -14.43 4.00 -7.41
C LYS A 384 -13.62 5.13 -8.03
N ILE A 385 -12.50 4.82 -8.68
CA ILE A 385 -11.73 5.80 -9.44
C ILE A 385 -12.56 6.30 -10.64
N VAL A 386 -13.27 5.40 -11.34
CA VAL A 386 -14.14 5.80 -12.46
C VAL A 386 -15.37 6.57 -11.99
N ASP A 387 -15.96 6.21 -10.85
CA ASP A 387 -17.04 6.99 -10.23
C ASP A 387 -16.55 8.42 -9.91
N ALA A 388 -15.33 8.58 -9.40
CA ALA A 388 -14.74 9.89 -9.16
C ALA A 388 -14.50 10.69 -10.45
N LEU A 389 -13.99 10.03 -11.50
CA LEU A 389 -13.79 10.64 -12.83
C LEU A 389 -15.10 11.17 -13.44
N GLU A 390 -16.20 10.44 -13.23
CA GLU A 390 -17.53 10.78 -13.78
C GLU A 390 -18.30 11.80 -12.92
N GLY A 391 -17.86 12.03 -11.67
CA GLY A 391 -18.53 12.86 -10.68
C GLY A 391 -19.67 12.16 -9.94
N THR A 392 -19.61 10.84 -9.81
CA THR A 392 -20.65 9.97 -9.23
C THR A 392 -20.19 9.20 -7.98
N LEU A 393 -18.94 9.39 -7.54
CA LEU A 393 -18.41 8.80 -6.30
C LEU A 393 -19.26 9.17 -5.09
N GLU A 394 -19.50 8.21 -4.19
CA GLU A 394 -20.31 8.43 -3.00
C GLU A 394 -19.73 9.59 -2.16
N PRO A 395 -20.58 10.50 -1.61
CA PRO A 395 -20.10 11.70 -0.91
C PRO A 395 -19.09 11.41 0.20
N GLU A 396 -19.30 10.36 0.99
CA GLU A 396 -18.38 9.97 2.08
C GLU A 396 -16.97 9.67 1.55
N LEU A 397 -16.83 8.91 0.45
CA LEU A 397 -15.53 8.62 -0.16
C LEU A 397 -14.96 9.82 -0.91
N ARG A 398 -15.81 10.60 -1.57
CA ARG A 398 -15.40 11.83 -2.27
C ARG A 398 -14.77 12.83 -1.30
N ASP A 399 -15.40 13.05 -0.16
CA ASP A 399 -14.93 14.01 0.84
C ASP A 399 -13.63 13.50 1.50
N MET A 400 -13.48 12.18 1.67
CA MET A 400 -12.25 11.56 2.16
C MET A 400 -11.08 11.62 1.17
N TRP A 401 -11.34 11.51 -0.15
CA TRP A 401 -10.28 11.32 -1.15
C TRP A 401 -9.98 12.53 -2.04
N THR A 402 -10.70 13.62 -1.82
CA THR A 402 -10.50 14.86 -2.56
C THR A 402 -9.11 15.45 -2.28
N TRP A 403 -8.59 16.21 -3.24
CA TRP A 403 -7.41 17.04 -3.02
C TRP A 403 -7.75 18.12 -1.98
N THR A 404 -6.98 18.16 -0.89
CA THR A 404 -7.10 19.10 0.23
C THR A 404 -6.06 20.23 0.13
N GLU A 405 -5.97 21.15 1.09
CA GLU A 405 -4.84 22.10 1.20
C GLU A 405 -3.62 21.42 1.82
N PRO A 406 -2.37 21.72 1.41
CA PRO A 406 -1.18 21.06 1.96
C PRO A 406 -1.01 21.41 3.44
N VAL A 407 -0.57 20.42 4.23
CA VAL A 407 -0.15 20.68 5.62
C VAL A 407 1.16 21.47 5.59
N SER A 408 1.30 22.50 6.45
CA SER A 408 2.48 23.38 6.53
C SER A 408 3.79 22.58 6.49
N THR A 409 4.80 23.02 5.74
CA THR A 409 6.08 22.31 5.59
C THR A 409 6.94 22.28 6.85
N GLU A 410 6.78 23.25 7.76
CA GLU A 410 7.37 23.21 9.12
C GLU A 410 6.67 22.20 10.03
N ALA A 411 5.40 21.86 9.74
CA ALA A 411 4.68 20.72 10.32
C ALA A 411 4.88 19.44 9.48
N ALA A 412 5.35 19.57 8.22
CA ALA A 412 5.74 18.48 7.34
C ALA A 412 7.18 17.99 7.64
N THR A 413 7.66 18.23 8.85
CA THR A 413 8.75 17.45 9.46
C THR A 413 8.25 16.48 10.54
N ASP A 414 6.94 16.41 10.80
CA ASP A 414 6.28 15.51 11.77
C ASP A 414 5.33 14.46 11.11
N VAL A 415 5.66 13.97 9.90
CA VAL A 415 4.70 13.74 8.78
C VAL A 415 3.98 12.39 8.72
N ILE A 416 3.74 11.73 9.84
CA ILE A 416 2.76 10.63 9.88
C ILE A 416 2.12 10.69 11.26
N PRO A 417 0.81 10.97 11.37
CA PRO A 417 0.13 10.97 12.65
C PRO A 417 0.37 9.66 13.39
N ASP A 418 0.34 9.69 14.74
CA ASP A 418 0.31 8.47 15.57
C ASP A 418 -0.81 7.50 15.15
N GLY A 419 -1.82 8.04 14.45
CA GLY A 419 -2.85 7.28 13.76
C GLY A 419 -3.59 6.36 14.73
N ASP A 420 -3.70 5.10 14.33
CA ASP A 420 -4.36 4.04 15.08
C ASP A 420 -3.48 3.35 16.13
N GLY A 421 -2.26 3.85 16.37
CA GLY A 421 -1.30 3.24 17.29
C GLY A 421 -0.67 1.95 16.76
N SER A 422 -0.87 1.59 15.49
CA SER A 422 -0.29 0.37 14.90
C SER A 422 1.14 0.55 14.40
N ARG A 423 1.62 1.79 14.26
CA ARG A 423 2.95 2.11 13.74
C ARG A 423 4.00 2.01 14.83
N SER A 424 5.06 1.27 14.52
CA SER A 424 6.26 1.15 15.35
C SER A 424 7.45 1.96 14.79
N GLY A 425 8.56 1.94 15.52
CA GLY A 425 9.83 2.52 15.08
C GLY A 425 9.94 4.02 15.33
N ALA A 426 11.11 4.58 15.00
CA ALA A 426 11.34 6.00 15.14
C ALA A 426 10.62 6.80 14.06
N ARG A 427 10.05 7.94 14.46
CA ARG A 427 9.54 8.93 13.51
C ARG A 427 10.68 9.51 12.69
N ASP A 428 10.37 9.87 11.46
CA ASP A 428 11.26 10.58 10.53
C ASP A 428 12.62 9.91 10.30
N SER A 429 12.64 8.58 10.35
CA SER A 429 13.83 7.80 10.04
C SER A 429 14.31 8.10 8.61
N ILE A 430 15.51 8.64 8.48
CA ILE A 430 16.15 8.85 7.18
C ILE A 430 16.95 7.60 6.81
N LEU A 431 16.61 6.99 5.67
CA LEU A 431 17.17 5.71 5.23
C LEU A 431 18.69 5.71 5.20
N LYS A 432 19.29 6.78 4.66
CA LYS A 432 20.74 6.94 4.55
C LYS A 432 21.43 6.90 5.92
N ASP A 433 20.82 7.50 6.94
CA ASP A 433 21.39 7.58 8.29
C ASP A 433 21.30 6.22 8.99
N GLU A 434 20.18 5.51 8.85
CA GLU A 434 20.02 4.15 9.39
C GLU A 434 20.96 3.14 8.72
N LEU A 435 21.21 3.28 7.41
CA LEU A 435 22.22 2.49 6.70
C LEU A 435 23.65 2.82 7.17
N ALA A 436 23.95 4.08 7.47
CA ALA A 436 25.25 4.46 8.03
C ALA A 436 25.48 3.87 9.42
N LYS A 437 24.44 3.87 10.28
CA LYS A 437 24.46 3.19 11.59
C LYS A 437 24.70 1.68 11.43
N THR A 438 24.01 1.05 10.47
CA THR A 438 24.18 -0.37 10.13
C THR A 438 25.62 -0.70 9.72
N ALA A 439 26.21 0.10 8.85
CA ALA A 439 27.59 -0.09 8.40
C ALA A 439 28.60 0.07 9.54
N LYS A 440 28.37 1.02 10.46
CA LYS A 440 29.21 1.23 11.65
C LYS A 440 29.14 0.01 12.59
N ALA A 441 27.94 -0.48 12.91
CA ALA A 441 27.75 -1.65 13.77
C ALA A 441 28.44 -2.90 13.21
N SER A 442 28.34 -3.12 11.90
CA SER A 442 28.96 -4.27 11.22
C SER A 442 30.49 -4.24 11.36
N ARG A 443 31.14 -3.08 11.29
CA ARG A 443 32.60 -2.96 11.46
C ARG A 443 33.06 -3.24 12.89
N THR A 444 32.27 -2.84 13.89
CA THR A 444 32.59 -3.08 15.31
C THR A 444 32.43 -4.55 15.69
N SER A 445 31.58 -5.32 15.00
CA SER A 445 31.42 -6.77 15.26
C SER A 445 32.56 -7.66 14.72
N VAL A 446 33.46 -7.11 13.92
CA VAL A 446 34.60 -7.83 13.28
C VAL A 446 35.92 -7.59 14.02
N LEU A 447 35.96 -6.65 14.97
CA LEU A 447 37.08 -6.38 15.88
C LEU A 447 36.78 -6.99 17.24
#